data_AF-A0A3N6N9N5-F1
#
_entry.id   AF-A0A3N6N9N5-F1
#
_cell.length_a   1.000
_cell.length_b   1.000
_cell.length_c   1.000
_cell.angle_alpha   90.00
_cell.angle_beta   90.00
_cell.angle_gamma   90.00
#
_symmetry.space_group_name_H-M   'P 1'
#
loop_
_entity.id
_entity.type
_entity.pdbx_description
1 polymer ?
#
loop_
_entity_poly.entity_id
_entity_poly.type
_entity_poly.pdbx_seq_one_letter_code
_entity_poly.pdbx_strand_id
1 'polypeptide(L)'
;MNQLDPLRRLLICLGMPLLLLLIGGGIFFLLYSNLIPYRYLGHAIGVLRGKYDDPDDPGDIDHYEALSTALASTIGMGNISGVAVAIATGGPGALFWMWMTAIVGMATKFFTCTLAIMYRG
;
A
#
# COMPACT_ATOMS: atom_id res chain seq x y z
N MET A 1 33.78 11.80 16.21
CA MET A 1 32.44 12.37 15.97
C MET A 1 32.15 12.71 14.50
N ASN A 2 32.93 12.24 13.50
CA ASN A 2 32.72 12.51 12.05
C ASN A 2 33.14 11.30 11.18
N GLN A 3 32.42 10.18 11.26
CA GLN A 3 32.59 9.03 10.33
C GLN A 3 31.27 8.29 10.02
N LEU A 4 30.14 8.67 10.65
CA LEU A 4 28.80 8.09 10.40
C LEU A 4 28.01 8.89 9.33
N ASP A 5 28.66 9.91 8.79
CA ASP A 5 28.13 11.00 7.98
C ASP A 5 27.81 10.63 6.52
N PRO A 6 28.52 9.69 5.84
CA PRO A 6 28.22 9.39 4.44
C PRO A 6 26.94 8.55 4.30
N LEU A 7 26.69 7.59 5.20
CA LEU A 7 25.50 6.74 5.16
C LEU A 7 24.23 7.55 5.46
N ARG A 8 24.28 8.45 6.45
CA ARG A 8 23.18 9.36 6.78
C ARG A 8 22.88 10.32 5.63
N ARG A 9 23.90 10.84 4.95
CA ARG A 9 23.73 11.70 3.75
C ARG A 9 23.08 10.92 2.62
N LEU A 10 23.51 9.68 2.37
CA LEU A 10 22.93 8.82 1.33
C LEU A 10 21.45 8.51 1.63
N LEU A 11 21.13 8.20 2.89
CA LEU A 11 19.75 7.98 3.34
C LEU A 11 18.87 9.21 3.17
N ILE A 12 19.38 10.41 3.43
CA ILE A 12 18.60 11.66 3.25
C ILE A 12 18.42 11.97 1.76
N CYS A 13 19.49 11.83 0.97
CA CYS A 13 19.47 12.10 -0.47
C CYS A 13 18.58 11.13 -1.25
N LEU A 14 18.43 9.88 -0.82
CA LEU A 14 17.55 8.90 -1.47
C LEU A 14 16.17 8.87 -0.82
N GLY A 15 16.10 8.95 0.50
CA GLY A 15 14.87 8.80 1.26
C GLY A 15 13.89 9.95 1.07
N MET A 16 14.36 11.21 1.10
CA MET A 16 13.48 12.37 0.91
C MET A 16 12.83 12.43 -0.48
N PRO A 17 13.57 12.29 -1.61
CA PRO A 17 12.92 12.32 -2.92
C PRO A 17 12.04 11.10 -3.16
N LEU A 18 12.42 9.91 -2.67
CA LEU A 18 11.56 8.73 -2.76
C LEU A 18 10.24 8.93 -2.00
N LEU A 19 10.29 9.50 -0.80
CA LEU A 19 9.10 9.79 0.00
C LEU A 19 8.19 10.80 -0.71
N LEU A 20 8.76 11.88 -1.24
CA LEU A 20 8.02 12.89 -2.00
C LEU A 20 7.40 12.31 -3.27
N LEU A 21 8.13 11.44 -3.98
CA LEU A 21 7.63 10.76 -5.17
C LEU A 21 6.49 9.79 -4.82
N LEU A 22 6.60 9.06 -3.72
CA LEU A 22 5.58 8.10 -3.31
C LEU A 22 4.28 8.80 -2.86
N ILE A 23 4.40 9.84 -2.03
CA ILE A 23 3.26 10.62 -1.56
C ILE A 23 2.67 11.44 -2.72
N GLY A 24 3.51 12.12 -3.51
CA GLY A 24 3.09 12.93 -4.65
C GLY A 24 2.45 12.10 -5.75
N GLY A 25 3.04 10.96 -6.10
CA GLY A 25 2.49 10.01 -7.06
C GLY A 25 1.16 9.43 -6.59
N GLY A 26 1.05 9.07 -5.31
CA GLY A 26 -0.21 8.60 -4.73
C GLY A 26 -1.31 9.67 -4.74
N ILE A 27 -0.98 10.92 -4.40
CA ILE A 27 -1.95 12.03 -4.47
C ILE A 27 -2.38 12.27 -5.93
N PHE A 28 -1.45 12.21 -6.88
CA PHE A 28 -1.76 12.33 -8.31
C PHE A 28 -2.74 11.23 -8.75
N PHE A 29 -2.48 9.97 -8.41
CA PHE A 29 -3.39 8.86 -8.72
C PHE A 29 -4.74 8.98 -8.00
N LEU A 30 -4.75 9.49 -6.77
CA LEU A 30 -5.95 9.68 -5.97
C LEU A 30 -6.87 10.75 -6.58
N LEU A 31 -6.31 11.86 -7.08
CA LEU A 31 -7.04 12.88 -7.81
C LEU A 31 -7.48 12.39 -9.20
N TYR A 32 -6.58 11.74 -9.94
CA TYR A 32 -6.88 11.20 -11.27
C TYR A 32 -8.01 10.16 -11.24
N SER A 33 -8.05 9.32 -10.21
CA SER A 33 -9.07 8.28 -10.06
C SER A 33 -10.39 8.76 -9.45
N ASN A 34 -10.57 10.05 -9.11
CA ASN A 34 -11.80 10.54 -8.48
C ASN A 34 -12.29 9.67 -7.30
N LEU A 35 -11.35 9.12 -6.50
CA LEU A 35 -11.65 8.23 -5.38
C LEU A 35 -12.40 6.93 -5.74
N ILE A 36 -12.30 6.48 -7.00
CA ILE A 36 -12.87 5.21 -7.49
C ILE A 36 -12.48 4.02 -6.59
N PRO A 37 -11.20 3.79 -6.20
CA PRO A 37 -10.83 2.63 -5.38
C PRO A 37 -11.63 2.55 -4.07
N TYR A 38 -11.96 3.70 -3.46
CA TYR A 38 -12.73 3.75 -2.22
C TYR A 38 -14.22 3.51 -2.44
N ARG A 39 -14.77 3.97 -3.57
CA ARG A 39 -16.19 3.77 -3.91
C ARG A 39 -16.51 2.30 -4.21
N TYR A 40 -15.57 1.57 -4.81
CA TYR A 40 -15.75 0.17 -5.19
C TYR A 40 -15.34 -0.84 -4.11
N LEU A 41 -14.96 -0.39 -2.90
CA LEU A 41 -14.66 -1.30 -1.78
C LEU A 41 -15.82 -2.25 -1.45
N GLY A 42 -17.06 -1.77 -1.52
CA GLY A 42 -18.24 -2.62 -1.29
C GLY A 42 -18.40 -3.72 -2.34
N HIS A 43 -18.07 -3.42 -3.60
CA HIS A 43 -18.06 -4.42 -4.67
C HIS A 43 -16.92 -5.43 -4.46
N ALA A 44 -15.73 -4.97 -4.10
CA ALA A 44 -14.59 -5.84 -3.80
C ALA A 44 -14.89 -6.84 -2.67
N ILE A 45 -15.57 -6.41 -1.59
CA ILE A 45 -16.01 -7.31 -0.52
C ILE A 45 -17.04 -8.34 -1.04
N GLY A 46 -17.89 -7.95 -1.99
CA GLY A 46 -18.83 -8.86 -2.66
C GLY A 46 -18.12 -9.95 -3.47
N VAL A 47 -17.03 -9.60 -4.17
CA VAL A 47 -16.18 -10.53 -4.89
C VAL A 47 -15.48 -11.49 -3.93
N LEU A 48 -14.86 -10.97 -2.86
CA LEU A 48 -14.18 -11.79 -1.85
C LEU A 48 -15.09 -12.76 -1.08
N ARG A 49 -16.41 -12.54 -1.10
CA ARG A 49 -17.42 -13.40 -0.47
C ARG A 49 -17.93 -14.50 -1.39
N GLY A 50 -17.39 -14.60 -2.61
CA GLY A 50 -17.80 -15.57 -3.61
C GLY A 50 -19.18 -15.35 -4.21
N LYS A 51 -19.73 -14.12 -4.09
CA LYS A 51 -21.03 -13.79 -4.69
C LYS A 51 -20.96 -13.64 -6.22
N TYR A 52 -19.74 -13.54 -6.76
CA TYR A 52 -19.45 -13.37 -8.18
C TYR A 52 -18.50 -14.43 -8.72
N ASP A 53 -18.29 -15.53 -7.98
CA ASP A 53 -17.39 -16.61 -8.41
C ASP A 53 -18.15 -17.54 -9.36
N ASP A 54 -17.68 -17.63 -10.60
CA ASP A 54 -18.12 -18.64 -11.54
C ASP A 54 -17.14 -19.83 -11.50
N PRO A 55 -17.60 -21.08 -11.29
CA PRO A 55 -16.72 -22.25 -11.29
C PRO A 55 -15.98 -22.49 -12.62
N ASP A 56 -16.36 -21.82 -13.71
CA ASP A 56 -15.67 -21.87 -15.01
C ASP A 56 -14.64 -20.73 -15.23
N ASP A 57 -14.41 -19.85 -14.25
CA ASP A 57 -13.42 -18.78 -14.38
C ASP A 57 -11.96 -19.32 -14.32
N PRO A 58 -11.07 -18.90 -15.23
CA PRO A 58 -9.67 -19.33 -15.23
C PRO A 58 -8.90 -18.73 -14.04
N GLY A 59 -8.76 -19.49 -12.97
CA GLY A 59 -7.96 -19.15 -11.80
C GLY A 59 -7.61 -20.38 -10.95
N ASP A 60 -6.33 -20.54 -10.59
CA ASP A 60 -5.86 -21.68 -9.79
C ASP A 60 -6.23 -21.58 -8.30
N ILE A 61 -6.61 -20.39 -7.83
CA ILE A 61 -6.91 -20.09 -6.42
C ILE A 61 -8.13 -19.18 -6.30
N ASP A 62 -8.87 -19.34 -5.21
CA ASP A 62 -10.01 -18.49 -4.87
C ASP A 62 -9.57 -17.03 -4.60
N HIS A 63 -10.47 -16.07 -4.84
CA HIS A 63 -10.21 -14.65 -4.62
C HIS A 63 -9.84 -14.32 -3.16
N TYR A 64 -10.43 -15.03 -2.20
CA TYR A 64 -10.08 -14.89 -0.79
C TYR A 64 -8.68 -15.41 -0.48
N GLU A 65 -8.28 -16.53 -1.10
CA GLU A 65 -6.95 -17.12 -0.92
C GLU A 65 -5.85 -16.25 -1.56
N ALA A 66 -6.13 -15.68 -2.73
CA ALA A 66 -5.26 -14.71 -3.38
C ALA A 66 -5.04 -13.47 -2.50
N LEU A 67 -6.13 -12.91 -1.94
CA LEU A 67 -6.03 -11.78 -1.01
C LEU A 67 -5.25 -12.14 0.25
N SER A 68 -5.54 -13.29 0.86
CA SER A 68 -4.90 -13.74 2.09
C SER A 68 -3.40 -13.91 1.91
N THR A 69 -2.98 -14.45 0.77
CA THR A 69 -1.56 -14.58 0.40
C THR A 69 -0.88 -13.22 0.26
N ALA A 70 -1.53 -12.27 -0.42
CA ALA A 70 -1.00 -10.91 -0.55
C ALA A 70 -0.91 -10.16 0.80
N LEU A 71 -1.91 -10.35 1.68
CA LEU A 71 -1.90 -9.76 3.03
C LEU A 71 -0.81 -10.38 3.91
N ALA A 72 -0.63 -11.70 3.86
CA ALA A 72 0.44 -12.39 4.59
C ALA A 72 1.83 -11.90 4.19
N SER A 73 2.03 -11.56 2.90
CA SER A 73 3.30 -10.99 2.43
C SER A 73 3.55 -9.57 2.94
N THR A 74 2.51 -8.80 3.23
CA THR A 74 2.63 -7.38 3.60
C THR A 74 2.55 -7.14 5.09
N ILE A 75 1.94 -8.04 5.88
CA ILE A 75 1.80 -7.91 7.34
C ILE A 75 2.85 -8.78 8.02
N GLY A 76 3.78 -8.15 8.73
CA GLY A 76 4.80 -8.85 9.50
C GLY A 76 5.18 -8.13 10.79
N MET A 77 6.00 -8.79 11.62
CA MET A 77 6.49 -8.24 12.89
C MET A 77 7.16 -6.85 12.71
N GLY A 78 7.83 -6.64 11.57
CA GLY A 78 8.47 -5.37 11.21
C GLY A 78 7.49 -4.19 11.08
N ASN A 79 6.25 -4.42 10.62
CA ASN A 79 5.25 -3.35 10.57
C ASN A 79 4.79 -2.96 11.97
N ILE A 80 4.60 -3.95 12.85
CA ILE A 80 4.15 -3.71 14.23
C ILE A 80 5.24 -2.98 15.03
N SER A 81 6.50 -3.42 14.93
CA SER A 81 7.62 -2.74 15.59
C SER A 81 7.86 -1.34 15.01
N GLY A 82 7.73 -1.18 13.69
CA GLY A 82 7.82 0.12 13.02
C GLY A 82 6.75 1.11 13.51
N VAL A 83 5.50 0.67 13.65
CA VAL A 83 4.42 1.49 14.24
C VAL A 83 4.75 1.87 15.68
N ALA A 84 5.21 0.93 16.50
CA ALA A 84 5.56 1.18 17.90
C ALA A 84 6.68 2.24 18.03
N VAL A 85 7.74 2.12 17.21
CA VAL A 85 8.83 3.10 17.18
C VAL A 85 8.35 4.45 16.66
N ALA A 86 7.50 4.49 15.63
CA ALA A 86 6.95 5.73 15.08
C ALA A 86 6.12 6.50 16.11
N ILE A 87 5.31 5.80 16.91
CA ILE A 87 4.52 6.42 17.99
C ILE A 87 5.42 6.85 19.15
N ALA A 88 6.37 6.00 19.55
CA ALA A 88 7.29 6.31 20.65
C ALA A 88 8.18 7.53 20.36
N THR A 89 8.57 7.72 19.09
CA THR A 89 9.45 8.83 18.67
C THR A 89 8.70 10.05 18.16
N GLY A 90 7.59 9.87 17.45
CA GLY A 90 6.79 10.95 16.84
C GLY A 90 5.59 11.39 17.67
N GLY A 91 5.29 10.71 18.78
CA GLY A 91 4.13 10.97 19.62
C GLY A 91 2.83 10.41 19.03
N PRO A 92 1.69 10.62 19.72
CA PRO A 92 0.39 10.04 19.33
C PRO A 92 -0.12 10.54 17.98
N GLY A 93 0.32 11.73 17.52
CA GLY A 93 -0.05 12.30 16.22
C GLY A 93 0.50 11.51 15.01
N ALA A 94 1.47 10.62 15.20
CA ALA A 94 2.00 9.78 14.14
C ALA A 94 0.93 8.88 13.50
N LEU A 95 -0.01 8.37 14.30
CA LEU A 95 -1.10 7.50 13.82
C LEU A 95 -1.99 8.18 12.78
N PHE A 96 -2.31 9.47 13.00
CA PHE A 96 -3.09 10.25 12.04
C PHE A 96 -2.41 10.29 10.67
N TRP A 97 -1.10 10.58 10.65
CA TRP A 97 -0.33 10.61 9.41
C TRP A 97 -0.18 9.23 8.78
N MET A 98 -0.12 8.15 9.57
CA MET A 98 -0.11 6.79 9.05
C MET A 98 -1.43 6.42 8.34
N TRP A 99 -2.58 6.86 8.85
CA TRP A 99 -3.85 6.66 8.15
C TRP A 99 -3.92 7.48 6.86
N MET A 100 -3.46 8.74 6.88
CA MET A 100 -3.43 9.56 5.67
C MET A 100 -2.55 8.95 4.58
N THR A 101 -1.36 8.45 4.92
CA THR A 101 -0.48 7.77 3.95
C THR A 101 -1.03 6.43 3.51
N ALA A 102 -1.74 5.69 4.37
CA ALA A 102 -2.42 4.45 3.99
C ALA A 102 -3.54 4.71 2.98
N ILE A 103 -4.33 5.78 3.15
CA ILE A 103 -5.32 6.22 2.18
C ILE A 103 -4.61 6.46 0.84
N VAL A 104 -3.64 7.37 0.80
CA VAL A 104 -2.91 7.70 -0.44
C VAL A 104 -2.26 6.45 -1.09
N GLY A 105 -1.67 5.57 -0.28
CA GLY A 105 -1.01 4.34 -0.73
C GLY A 105 -1.97 3.31 -1.33
N MET A 106 -3.23 3.27 -0.87
CA MET A 106 -4.26 2.39 -1.43
C MET A 106 -4.54 2.71 -2.91
N ALA A 107 -4.61 3.99 -3.26
CA ALA A 107 -4.78 4.42 -4.64
C ALA A 107 -3.61 3.94 -5.52
N THR A 108 -2.36 4.15 -5.07
CA THR A 108 -1.16 3.70 -5.79
C THR A 108 -1.13 2.18 -5.98
N LYS A 109 -1.49 1.42 -4.93
CA LYS A 109 -1.54 -0.05 -4.99
C LYS A 109 -2.59 -0.54 -5.96
N PHE A 110 -3.78 0.06 -5.97
CA PHE A 110 -4.83 -0.28 -6.92
C PHE A 110 -4.35 -0.16 -8.37
N PHE A 111 -3.80 1.00 -8.74
CA PHE A 111 -3.27 1.20 -10.10
C PHE A 111 -2.15 0.24 -10.44
N THR A 112 -1.23 0.00 -9.51
CA THR A 112 -0.09 -0.91 -9.76
C THR A 112 -0.57 -2.35 -9.99
N CYS A 113 -1.54 -2.83 -9.22
CA CYS A 113 -2.13 -4.16 -9.40
C CYS A 113 -2.91 -4.25 -10.72
N THR A 114 -3.70 -3.23 -11.07
CA THR A 114 -4.42 -3.19 -12.36
C THR A 114 -3.44 -3.20 -13.54
N LEU A 115 -2.38 -2.39 -13.48
CA LEU A 115 -1.35 -2.35 -14.51
C LEU A 115 -0.60 -3.68 -14.60
N ALA A 116 -0.29 -4.30 -13.46
CA ALA A 116 0.34 -5.62 -13.44
C ALA A 116 -0.52 -6.69 -14.13
N ILE A 117 -1.84 -6.66 -14.01
CA ILE A 117 -2.74 -7.59 -14.72
C ILE A 117 -2.85 -7.23 -16.20
N MET A 118 -2.84 -5.95 -16.56
CA MET A 118 -2.89 -5.51 -17.96
C MET A 118 -1.63 -5.89 -18.76
N TYR A 119 -0.47 -5.88 -18.11
CA TYR A 119 0.82 -6.19 -18.73
C TYR A 119 1.37 -7.57 -18.37
N ARG A 120 0.67 -8.38 -17.56
CA ARG A 120 0.94 -9.82 -17.48
C ARG A 120 0.36 -10.43 -18.76
N GLY A 121 1.23 -10.74 -19.71
CA GLY A 121 0.89 -11.45 -20.95
C GLY A 121 0.39 -12.85 -20.68
#